data_AF-A0A0N7BVH5-F1
#
_entry.id   AF-A0A0N7BVH5-F1
#
_cell.length_a   1.000
_cell.length_b   1.000
_cell.length_c   1.000
_cell.angle_alpha   90.00
_cell.angle_beta   90.00
_cell.angle_gamma   90.00
#
_symmetry.space_group_name_H-M   'P 1'
#
loop_
_entity.id
_entity.type
_entity.pdbx_description
1 polymer ?
#
loop_
_entity_poly.entity_id
_entity_poly.type
_entity_poly.pdbx_seq_one_letter_code
_entity_poly.pdbx_strand_id
1 'polypeptide(L)'
;MKISTKVLSGILLASVSIGSFTNIAYAASYLNENGKAYVVDWDNYDYSDGLEGSFVLQDEYGNKPVFSQNNQGEWISPVLTVKGSTISGFEFKYLNFKFNFNDVKVFDYETKEEITNGFLKADQRIYIITKEDPFNLRLSISPIIIAEN
;
A
#
# COMPACT_ATOMS: atom_id res chain seq x y z
N MET A 1 -11.24 26.00 -40.86
CA MET A 1 -10.04 25.20 -40.53
C MET A 1 -9.48 25.67 -39.20
N LYS A 2 -9.62 24.84 -38.16
CA LYS A 2 -8.65 24.60 -37.06
C LYS A 2 -9.21 23.41 -36.26
N ILE A 3 -8.66 22.24 -36.56
CA ILE A 3 -8.82 21.00 -35.79
C ILE A 3 -7.81 21.09 -34.65
N SER A 4 -8.23 20.85 -33.40
CA SER A 4 -7.32 20.34 -32.36
C SER A 4 -8.11 19.56 -31.31
N THR A 5 -8.33 18.28 -31.64
CA THR A 5 -8.02 17.12 -30.81
C THR A 5 -8.30 17.23 -29.31
N LYS A 6 -9.54 16.92 -28.89
CA LYS A 6 -9.72 16.27 -27.58
C LYS A 6 -9.40 14.80 -27.78
N VAL A 7 -8.17 14.43 -27.41
CA VAL A 7 -7.70 13.05 -27.40
C VAL A 7 -8.57 12.28 -26.40
N LEU A 8 -9.57 11.62 -26.96
CA LEU A 8 -10.32 10.51 -26.38
C LEU A 8 -9.36 9.30 -26.36
N SER A 9 -8.45 9.26 -25.38
CA SER A 9 -7.59 8.10 -25.17
C SER A 9 -8.10 7.31 -23.98
N GLY A 10 -8.61 6.11 -24.23
CA GLY A 10 -8.98 5.18 -23.17
C GLY A 10 -9.92 4.10 -23.70
N ILE A 11 -9.33 2.98 -24.08
CA ILE A 11 -9.91 1.87 -24.84
C ILE A 11 -11.08 1.17 -24.11
N LEU A 12 -11.97 0.64 -24.95
CA LEU A 12 -13.21 -0.11 -24.75
C LEU A 12 -13.01 -1.55 -24.20
N LEU A 13 -14.10 -2.12 -23.66
CA LEU A 13 -14.43 -3.56 -23.42
C LEU A 13 -14.00 -4.13 -22.05
N ALA A 14 -14.81 -4.86 -21.26
CA ALA A 14 -16.11 -5.49 -21.47
C ALA A 14 -16.89 -5.62 -20.13
N SER A 15 -18.19 -5.80 -20.29
CA SER A 15 -19.28 -5.91 -19.31
C SER A 15 -19.27 -7.15 -18.40
N VAL A 16 -19.56 -6.89 -17.12
CA VAL A 16 -20.28 -7.68 -16.08
C VAL A 16 -20.12 -9.21 -15.96
N SER A 17 -19.77 -9.67 -14.75
CA SER A 17 -20.61 -10.64 -14.04
C SER A 17 -20.37 -10.60 -12.52
N ILE A 18 -21.44 -10.90 -11.80
CA ILE A 18 -21.61 -10.88 -10.34
C ILE A 18 -20.63 -11.88 -9.69
N GLY A 19 -19.80 -11.42 -8.75
CA GLY A 19 -19.00 -12.28 -7.86
C GLY A 19 -17.48 -12.26 -8.02
N SER A 20 -16.91 -11.37 -8.83
CA SER A 20 -15.51 -11.49 -9.24
C SER A 20 -14.79 -10.15 -9.24
N PHE A 21 -13.84 -9.94 -8.31
CA PHE A 21 -12.70 -9.04 -8.53
C PHE A 21 -11.80 -9.64 -9.62
N THR A 22 -12.33 -9.84 -10.83
CA THR A 22 -11.55 -10.32 -11.97
C THR A 22 -11.00 -9.13 -12.71
N ASN A 23 -9.70 -8.90 -12.49
CA ASN A 23 -8.75 -8.39 -13.48
C ASN A 23 -9.29 -7.27 -14.38
N ILE A 24 -9.57 -6.12 -13.79
CA ILE A 24 -9.61 -4.88 -14.55
C ILE A 24 -8.16 -4.47 -14.79
N ALA A 25 -7.82 -4.29 -16.06
CA ALA A 25 -6.49 -4.12 -16.60
C ALA A 25 -5.61 -3.12 -15.81
N TYR A 26 -4.35 -3.51 -15.64
CA TYR A 26 -3.21 -2.76 -15.08
C TYR A 26 -2.94 -1.43 -15.80
N ALA A 27 -3.83 -0.44 -15.67
CA ALA A 27 -3.62 0.92 -16.18
C ALA A 27 -4.52 1.99 -15.53
N ALA A 28 -4.88 1.86 -14.25
CA ALA A 28 -5.55 2.95 -13.54
C ALA A 28 -5.06 3.03 -12.09
N SER A 29 -4.28 4.05 -11.74
CA SER A 29 -3.87 4.32 -10.36
C SER A 29 -5.06 4.66 -9.44
N TYR A 30 -6.21 5.01 -10.03
CA TYR A 30 -7.45 5.31 -9.31
C TYR A 30 -8.62 4.57 -9.92
N LEU A 31 -9.44 3.97 -9.06
CA LEU A 31 -10.75 3.43 -9.41
C LEU A 31 -11.81 4.20 -8.64
N ASN A 32 -12.92 4.53 -9.29
CA ASN A 32 -14.11 5.06 -8.62
C ASN A 32 -15.24 4.04 -8.73
N GLU A 33 -15.72 3.52 -7.61
CA GLU A 33 -16.81 2.55 -7.56
C GLU A 33 -17.81 2.92 -6.46
N ASN A 34 -19.10 2.96 -6.81
CA ASN A 34 -20.19 3.29 -5.88
C ASN A 34 -20.00 4.61 -5.12
N GLY A 35 -19.38 5.61 -5.77
CA GLY A 35 -19.11 6.93 -5.17
C GLY A 35 -17.89 6.95 -4.23
N LYS A 36 -17.13 5.86 -4.13
CA LYS A 36 -15.88 5.78 -3.38
C LYS A 36 -14.69 5.76 -4.32
N ALA A 37 -13.64 6.48 -3.95
CA ALA A 37 -12.35 6.46 -4.64
C ALA A 37 -11.45 5.40 -4.02
N TYR A 38 -10.68 4.73 -4.88
CA TYR A 38 -9.70 3.72 -4.52
C TYR A 38 -8.38 4.02 -5.21
N VAL A 39 -7.27 3.83 -4.51
CA VAL A 39 -5.94 3.75 -5.13
C VAL A 39 -5.58 2.29 -5.21
N VAL A 40 -5.48 1.77 -6.44
CA VAL A 40 -5.09 0.38 -6.71
C VAL A 40 -3.62 0.35 -7.12
N ASP A 41 -2.92 -0.74 -6.82
CA ASP A 41 -1.50 -0.94 -7.18
C ASP A 41 -0.53 0.02 -6.46
N TRP A 42 -0.71 0.19 -5.14
CA TRP A 42 0.25 0.96 -4.34
C TRP A 42 1.56 0.17 -4.15
N ASP A 43 2.59 0.57 -4.86
CA ASP A 43 3.94 -0.02 -4.83
C ASP A 43 5.01 1.09 -4.79
N ASN A 44 4.92 1.91 -3.75
CA ASN A 44 5.72 3.13 -3.61
C ASN A 44 6.74 2.98 -2.46
N TYR A 45 7.53 1.91 -2.52
CA TYR A 45 8.56 1.62 -1.53
C TYR A 45 9.91 2.23 -1.92
N ASP A 46 10.55 2.88 -0.95
CA ASP A 46 11.94 3.27 -1.03
C ASP A 46 12.75 2.29 -0.18
N TYR A 47 13.36 1.31 -0.84
CA TYR A 47 14.21 0.32 -0.17
C TYR A 47 15.60 0.90 0.07
N SER A 48 16.10 0.79 1.31
CA SER A 48 17.50 1.12 1.60
C SER A 48 18.43 -0.07 1.36
N ASP A 49 19.73 0.21 1.21
CA ASP A 49 20.81 -0.78 1.33
C ASP A 49 20.75 -1.98 0.37
N GLY A 50 20.14 -1.80 -0.82
CA GLY A 50 20.07 -2.84 -1.85
C GLY A 50 19.04 -3.95 -1.58
N LEU A 51 18.09 -3.70 -0.68
CA LEU A 51 17.08 -4.68 -0.23
C LEU A 51 15.74 -4.51 -0.95
N GLU A 52 15.80 -4.22 -2.25
CA GLU A 52 14.62 -4.04 -3.08
C GLU A 52 13.71 -5.28 -3.04
N GLY A 53 12.41 -5.06 -2.80
CA GLY A 53 11.40 -6.12 -2.70
C GLY A 53 11.57 -7.07 -1.51
N SER A 54 12.55 -6.83 -0.63
CA SER A 54 12.84 -7.71 0.51
C SER A 54 11.76 -7.63 1.58
N PHE A 55 11.10 -6.48 1.71
CA PHE A 55 10.03 -6.25 2.67
C PHE A 55 8.83 -5.61 1.98
N VAL A 56 7.69 -6.27 2.05
CA VAL A 56 6.47 -5.79 1.37
C VAL A 56 5.30 -5.81 2.34
N LEU A 57 4.36 -4.89 2.13
CA LEU A 57 3.04 -4.95 2.74
C LEU A 57 2.07 -5.56 1.74
N GLN A 58 1.37 -6.60 2.16
CA GLN A 58 0.39 -7.30 1.33
C GLN A 58 -0.94 -7.42 2.05
N ASP A 59 -2.04 -7.47 1.32
CA ASP A 59 -3.34 -7.79 1.89
C ASP A 59 -3.41 -9.25 2.38
N GLU A 60 -4.57 -9.65 2.90
CA GLU A 60 -4.81 -11.01 3.41
C GLU A 60 -4.70 -12.12 2.34
N TYR A 61 -4.74 -11.76 1.06
CA TYR A 61 -4.63 -12.69 -0.07
C TYR A 61 -3.25 -12.65 -0.74
N GLY A 62 -2.31 -11.83 -0.21
CA GLY A 62 -0.98 -11.66 -0.79
C GLY A 62 -0.91 -10.65 -1.94
N ASN A 63 -1.97 -9.88 -2.17
CA ASN A 63 -1.99 -8.85 -3.21
C ASN A 63 -1.42 -7.52 -2.69
N LYS A 64 -1.14 -6.62 -3.62
CA LYS A 64 -0.76 -5.25 -3.31
C LYS A 64 -1.90 -4.50 -2.61
N PRO A 65 -1.61 -3.54 -1.73
CA PRO A 65 -2.62 -2.76 -1.02
C PRO A 65 -3.52 -1.97 -1.98
N VAL A 66 -4.82 -1.94 -1.66
CA VAL A 66 -5.81 -1.07 -2.32
C VAL A 66 -6.42 -0.13 -1.31
N PHE A 67 -5.99 1.13 -1.30
CA PHE A 67 -6.55 2.12 -0.38
C PHE A 67 -7.95 2.52 -0.83
N SER A 68 -8.83 2.80 0.14
CA SER A 68 -10.17 3.33 -0.10
C SER A 68 -10.38 4.62 0.65
N GLN A 69 -11.09 5.57 0.06
CA GLN A 69 -11.39 6.84 0.72
C GLN A 69 -12.69 6.76 1.53
N ASN A 70 -12.67 7.24 2.78
CA ASN A 70 -13.86 7.38 3.62
C ASN A 70 -14.59 8.71 3.35
N ASN A 71 -15.75 8.90 4.00
CA ASN A 71 -16.58 10.09 3.82
C ASN A 71 -15.95 11.37 4.38
N GLN A 72 -14.89 11.24 5.19
CA GLN A 72 -14.12 12.31 5.79
C GLN A 72 -12.93 12.72 4.90
N GLY A 73 -12.74 12.06 3.76
CA GLY A 73 -11.64 12.30 2.83
C GLY A 73 -10.33 11.60 3.19
N GLU A 74 -10.33 10.73 4.21
CA GLU A 74 -9.15 9.97 4.60
C GLU A 74 -9.05 8.68 3.79
N TRP A 75 -7.84 8.34 3.38
CA TRP A 75 -7.51 7.08 2.73
C TRP A 75 -7.16 6.03 3.77
N ILE A 76 -7.78 4.86 3.63
CA ILE A 76 -7.65 3.73 4.57
C ILE A 76 -7.20 2.52 3.76
N SER A 77 -6.10 1.89 4.18
CA SER A 77 -5.62 0.63 3.61
C SER A 77 -6.53 -0.54 4.03
N PRO A 78 -6.50 -1.69 3.32
CA PRO A 78 -6.99 -2.92 3.91
C PRO A 78 -6.07 -3.33 5.08
N VAL A 79 -6.40 -4.43 5.75
CA VAL A 79 -5.44 -5.04 6.68
C VAL A 79 -4.24 -5.53 5.89
N LEU A 80 -3.05 -5.10 6.28
CA LEU A 80 -1.79 -5.44 5.65
C LEU A 80 -0.96 -6.33 6.54
N THR A 81 -0.36 -7.37 5.97
CA THR A 81 0.63 -8.20 6.63
C THR A 81 2.02 -7.69 6.26
N VAL A 82 2.85 -7.44 7.28
CA VAL A 82 4.25 -7.09 7.12
C VAL A 82 5.04 -8.36 6.76
N LYS A 83 5.52 -8.47 5.51
CA LYS A 83 6.36 -9.60 5.12
C LYS A 83 7.81 -9.31 5.48
N GLY A 84 8.36 -10.15 6.36
CA GLY A 84 9.79 -10.16 6.70
C GLY A 84 10.65 -10.62 5.51
N SER A 85 11.97 -10.53 5.68
CA SER A 85 12.93 -10.93 4.64
C SER A 85 13.97 -11.91 5.14
N THR A 86 14.51 -12.68 4.20
CA THR A 86 15.74 -13.46 4.39
C THR A 86 16.78 -13.00 3.40
N ILE A 87 17.88 -12.44 3.90
CA ILE A 87 18.98 -11.95 3.06
C ILE A 87 20.24 -12.72 3.44
N SER A 88 20.85 -13.40 2.47
CA SER A 88 22.07 -14.20 2.66
C SER A 88 21.96 -15.22 3.81
N GLY A 89 20.76 -15.78 4.04
CA GLY A 89 20.49 -16.76 5.10
C GLY A 89 20.19 -16.15 6.47
N PHE A 90 20.22 -14.83 6.62
CA PHE A 90 19.81 -14.13 7.84
C PHE A 90 18.37 -13.67 7.74
N GLU A 91 17.56 -14.08 8.72
CA GLU A 91 16.17 -13.66 8.85
C GLU A 91 16.10 -12.31 9.55
N PHE A 92 15.47 -11.33 8.88
CA PHE A 92 15.22 -10.01 9.42
C PHE A 92 13.76 -9.90 9.84
N LYS A 93 13.55 -9.92 11.16
CA LYS A 93 12.22 -9.90 11.77
C LYS A 93 11.73 -8.50 12.10
N TYR A 94 12.62 -7.52 12.17
CA TYR A 94 12.32 -6.18 12.64
C TYR A 94 12.69 -5.15 11.58
N LEU A 95 11.85 -4.14 11.49
CA LEU A 95 11.88 -3.14 10.44
C LEU A 95 11.70 -1.76 11.04
N ASN A 96 12.53 -0.82 10.60
CA ASN A 96 12.19 0.59 10.67
C ASN A 96 11.36 0.98 9.47
N PHE A 97 10.36 1.82 9.70
CA PHE A 97 9.57 2.39 8.62
C PHE A 97 9.42 3.90 8.78
N LYS A 98 9.31 4.60 7.66
CA LYS A 98 9.03 6.03 7.63
C LYS A 98 8.28 6.40 6.35
N PHE A 99 7.28 7.26 6.48
CA PHE A 99 6.62 7.86 5.34
C PHE A 99 7.21 9.23 5.00
N ASN A 100 7.10 9.63 3.73
CA ASN A 100 7.45 10.97 3.28
C ASN A 100 6.52 12.08 3.82
N PHE A 101 5.39 11.72 4.42
CA PHE A 101 4.44 12.63 5.07
C PHE A 101 4.32 12.34 6.57
N ASN A 102 4.02 13.38 7.35
CA ASN A 102 3.98 13.31 8.82
C ASN A 102 2.60 12.94 9.39
N ASP A 103 1.54 13.05 8.59
CA ASP A 103 0.14 12.81 8.99
C ASP A 103 -0.33 11.39 8.65
N VAL A 104 0.60 10.51 8.27
CA VAL A 104 0.35 9.10 8.01
C VAL A 104 0.39 8.34 9.32
N LYS A 105 -0.73 7.69 9.65
CA LYS A 105 -0.88 6.91 10.87
C LYS A 105 -0.87 5.44 10.55
N VAL A 106 -0.11 4.67 11.32
CA VAL A 106 -0.07 3.22 11.23
C VAL A 106 -0.60 2.66 12.52
N PHE A 107 -1.52 1.71 12.43
CA PHE A 107 -2.13 1.06 13.58
C PHE A 107 -1.85 -0.42 13.55
N ASP A 108 -1.59 -0.99 14.73
CA ASP A 108 -1.57 -2.43 14.92
C ASP A 108 -3.00 -2.97 14.80
N TYR A 109 -3.21 -3.99 13.98
CA TYR A 109 -4.55 -4.51 13.74
C TYR A 109 -5.10 -5.28 14.95
N GLU A 110 -4.26 -5.80 15.84
CA GLU A 110 -4.66 -6.69 16.91
C GLU A 110 -4.95 -5.86 18.16
N THR A 111 -4.09 -4.90 18.49
CA THR A 111 -4.27 -4.02 19.65
C THR A 111 -5.12 -2.77 19.36
N LYS A 112 -5.24 -2.39 18.08
CA LYS A 112 -5.87 -1.13 17.61
C LYS A 112 -5.14 0.13 18.06
N GLU A 113 -3.91 0.00 18.56
CA GLU A 113 -3.08 1.13 18.99
C GLU A 113 -2.26 1.68 17.82
N GLU A 114 -2.00 3.00 17.86
CA GLU A 114 -1.13 3.66 16.88
C GLU A 114 0.33 3.28 17.13
N ILE A 115 1.03 2.86 16.08
CA ILE A 115 2.45 2.51 16.10
C ILE A 115 3.26 3.79 15.92
N THR A 116 3.67 4.39 17.03
CA THR A 116 4.44 5.66 17.03
C THR A 116 5.94 5.46 17.22
N ASN A 117 6.37 4.23 17.50
CA ASN A 117 7.78 3.91 17.76
C ASN A 117 8.63 3.78 16.48
N GLY A 118 8.00 3.78 15.29
CA GLY A 118 8.67 3.65 14.00
C GLY A 118 9.12 2.23 13.65
N PHE A 119 8.65 1.23 14.39
CA PHE A 119 9.05 -0.17 14.23
C PHE A 119 7.89 -1.07 13.81
N LEU A 120 8.16 -1.98 12.88
CA LEU A 120 7.29 -3.08 12.50
C LEU A 120 8.00 -4.41 12.69
N LYS A 121 7.21 -5.46 12.91
CA LYS A 121 7.69 -6.84 12.98
C LYS A 121 7.17 -7.67 11.80
N ALA A 122 7.95 -8.62 11.33
CA ALA A 122 7.50 -9.63 10.39
C ALA A 122 6.25 -10.36 10.90
N ASP A 123 5.32 -10.62 10.00
CA ASP A 123 3.97 -11.18 10.23
C ASP A 123 3.04 -10.32 11.09
N GLN A 124 3.46 -9.12 11.50
CA GLN A 124 2.57 -8.16 12.13
C GLN A 124 1.50 -7.71 11.13
N ARG A 125 0.26 -7.57 11.61
CA ARG A 125 -0.85 -7.07 10.82
C ARG A 125 -1.13 -5.62 11.21
N ILE A 126 -1.25 -4.76 10.21
CA ILE A 126 -1.42 -3.32 10.39
C ILE A 126 -2.50 -2.78 9.47
N TYR A 127 -2.93 -1.55 9.72
CA TYR A 127 -3.62 -0.73 8.71
C TYR A 127 -3.10 0.70 8.76
N ILE A 128 -3.17 1.37 7.62
CA ILE A 128 -2.64 2.72 7.40
C ILE A 128 -3.82 3.66 7.15
N ILE A 129 -3.79 4.82 7.81
CA ILE A 129 -4.73 5.92 7.58
C ILE A 129 -3.93 7.17 7.24
N THR A 130 -4.32 7.87 6.18
CA THR A 130 -3.69 9.14 5.77
C THR A 130 -4.70 10.07 5.11
N LYS A 131 -4.46 11.38 5.17
CA LYS A 131 -5.19 12.36 4.33
C LYS A 131 -4.49 12.62 3.01
N GLU A 132 -3.23 12.25 2.92
CA GLU A 132 -2.44 12.35 1.71
C GLU A 132 -2.86 11.29 0.70
N ASP A 133 -2.72 11.63 -0.56
CA ASP A 133 -3.03 10.71 -1.65
C ASP A 133 -2.06 9.50 -1.64
N PRO A 134 -2.55 8.25 -1.50
CA PRO A 134 -1.71 7.06 -1.47
C PRO A 134 -0.80 6.93 -2.70
N PHE A 135 -1.20 7.47 -3.86
CA PHE A 135 -0.35 7.46 -5.05
C PHE A 135 0.99 8.21 -4.84
N ASN A 136 1.00 9.22 -3.98
CA ASN A 136 2.19 10.01 -3.64
C ASN A 136 2.86 9.56 -2.33
N LEU A 137 2.23 8.65 -1.59
CA LEU A 137 2.74 8.12 -0.35
C LEU A 137 3.93 7.21 -0.63
N ARG A 138 5.12 7.61 -0.17
CA ARG A 138 6.36 6.84 -0.26
C ARG A 138 6.68 6.25 1.11
N LEU A 139 6.96 4.94 1.15
CA LEU A 139 7.32 4.22 2.35
C LEU A 139 8.78 3.81 2.30
N SER A 140 9.61 4.44 3.13
CA SER A 140 10.98 4.00 3.35
C SER A 140 11.01 2.85 4.37
N ILE A 141 11.66 1.74 4.01
CA ILE A 141 11.81 0.58 4.89
C ILE A 141 13.29 0.21 4.99
N SER A 142 13.74 -0.02 6.22
CA SER A 142 15.09 -0.48 6.49
C SER A 142 15.07 -1.61 7.52
N PRO A 143 15.76 -2.74 7.30
CA PRO A 143 15.86 -3.77 8.30
C PRO A 143 16.65 -3.28 9.51
N ILE A 144 16.37 -3.88 10.65
CA ILE A 144 17.18 -3.71 11.86
C ILE A 144 17.43 -5.05 12.53
N ILE A 145 18.58 -5.14 13.17
CA ILE A 145 18.93 -6.28 14.02
C ILE A 145 18.66 -5.85 15.46
N ILE A 146 17.71 -6.54 16.09
CA ILE A 146 17.45 -6.41 17.52
C ILE A 146 18.01 -7.67 18.18
N ALA A 147 18.91 -7.50 19.14
CA ALA A 147 19.32 -8.59 19.99
C ALA A 147 18.18 -8.92 20.96
N GLU A 148 17.52 -10.06 20.75
CA GLU A 148 16.57 -10.61 21.71
C GLU A 148 17.38 -11.35 22.79
N ASN A 149 17.23 -10.92 24.06
CA ASN A 149 17.84 -11.57 25.23
C ASN A 149 17.02 -12.78 25.68
#